data_AF-A0A1Y1W939-F1
#
_entry.id   AF-A0A1Y1W939-F1
#
_cell.length_a   1.000
_cell.length_b   1.000
_cell.length_c   1.000
_cell.angle_alpha   90.00
_cell.angle_beta   90.00
_cell.angle_gamma   90.00
#
_symmetry.space_group_name_H-M   'P 1'
#
loop_
_entity.id
_entity.type
_entity.pdbx_description
1 polymer ?
#
loop_
_entity_poly.entity_id
_entity_poly.type
_entity_poly.pdbx_seq_one_letter_code
_entity_poly.pdbx_strand_id
1 'polypeptide(L)'
;MAFRATRFLRHAFTPRPAFELALRASCLQLVLARWGLETAALMGMQGEATANDSARKERAVEAIASAMYESGLDDHMTEAEKSMLDRPYRTWQYDDYQYGDHWESLGVLQWLLGRQHQIPAYYNNFDRANVFRATGIQPAQPQSIAQFVDSFMAPQQHLNVDQNLLQREIDIAEAWSWRARAQALLQLRAEIARTEQGHDQAPLQEAMRAKHIPQSLKKIAKELPNTIPAAARRAFERGIIDGLENDDFAITVELKEGKDQDGRPATTTVPYTHLDSAHHDAIRKIADARFMAFAWSVDKLDQWDQDKMAEITSINPIVSIWTPQDE
;
A
#
# COMPACT_ATOMS: atom_id res chain seq x y z
N MET A 1 33.93 23.38 20.62
CA MET A 1 32.92 23.49 19.54
C MET A 1 31.80 22.52 19.86
N ALA A 2 30.66 23.04 20.33
CA ALA A 2 29.51 22.23 20.68
C ALA A 2 28.73 21.90 19.40
N PHE A 3 28.71 20.61 19.04
CA PHE A 3 27.73 20.10 18.09
C PHE A 3 26.35 20.36 18.67
N ARG A 4 25.64 21.36 18.14
CA ARG A 4 24.20 21.43 18.28
C ARG A 4 23.66 20.22 17.55
N ALA A 5 23.36 19.16 18.29
CA ALA A 5 22.43 18.14 17.85
C ALA A 5 21.21 18.89 17.32
N THR A 6 21.02 18.85 16.01
CA THR A 6 19.77 19.26 15.37
C THR A 6 18.71 18.43 16.05
N ARG A 7 18.00 19.08 16.97
CA ARG A 7 16.74 18.62 17.52
C ARG A 7 15.83 18.57 16.30
N PHE A 8 15.86 17.46 15.56
CA PHE A 8 14.85 17.16 14.56
C PHE A 8 13.55 17.37 15.30
N LEU A 9 12.81 18.39 14.90
CA LEU A 9 11.47 18.64 15.41
C LEU A 9 10.74 17.32 15.14
N ARG A 10 10.53 16.52 16.18
CA ARG A 10 9.59 15.41 16.13
C ARG A 10 8.24 16.09 15.91
N HIS A 11 7.90 16.31 14.64
CA HIS A 11 6.56 16.74 14.29
C HIS A 11 5.68 15.58 14.71
N ALA A 12 4.95 15.77 15.81
CA ALA A 12 3.96 14.80 16.22
C ALA A 12 2.94 14.70 15.09
N PHE A 13 2.88 13.53 14.44
CA PHE A 13 1.85 13.27 13.46
C PHE A 13 0.50 13.33 14.15
N THR A 14 -0.37 14.18 13.63
CA THR A 14 -1.75 14.27 14.07
C THR A 14 -2.59 13.67 12.95
N PRO A 15 -3.24 12.51 13.18
CA PRO A 15 -4.11 11.95 12.17
C PRO A 15 -5.33 12.85 11.96
N ARG A 16 -5.91 12.80 10.76
CA ARG A 16 -7.21 13.37 10.43
C ARG A 16 -8.26 12.90 11.43
N PRO A 17 -9.34 13.69 11.65
CA PRO A 17 -10.43 13.31 12.53
C PRO A 17 -10.94 11.89 12.23
N ALA A 18 -11.27 11.12 13.27
CA ALA A 18 -11.74 9.74 13.12
C ALA A 18 -12.95 9.60 12.18
N PHE A 19 -13.84 10.59 12.18
CA PHE A 19 -14.94 10.70 11.24
C PHE A 19 -14.48 10.74 9.77
N GLU A 20 -13.45 11.53 9.44
CA GLU A 20 -12.92 11.58 8.07
C GLU A 20 -12.28 10.24 7.67
N LEU A 21 -11.54 9.61 8.59
CA LEU A 21 -10.97 8.28 8.37
C LEU A 21 -12.07 7.24 8.12
N ALA A 22 -13.18 7.32 8.87
CA ALA A 22 -14.33 6.43 8.72
C ALA A 22 -15.07 6.64 7.39
N LEU A 23 -15.25 7.89 6.95
CA LEU A 23 -15.81 8.19 5.64
C LEU A 23 -14.95 7.60 4.51
N ARG A 24 -13.64 7.82 4.55
CA ARG A 24 -12.71 7.27 3.55
C ARG A 24 -12.71 5.74 3.55
N ALA A 25 -12.71 5.13 4.73
CA ALA A 25 -12.80 3.67 4.87
C ALA A 25 -14.11 3.12 4.30
N SER A 26 -15.24 3.83 4.52
CA SER A 26 -16.54 3.46 3.97
C SER A 26 -16.54 3.52 2.43
N CYS A 27 -15.93 4.56 1.86
CA CYS A 27 -15.80 4.69 0.41
C CYS A 27 -15.01 3.52 -0.19
N LEU A 28 -13.84 3.21 0.40
CA LEU A 28 -13.03 2.06 -0.03
C LEU A 28 -13.78 0.74 0.15
N GLN A 29 -14.52 0.57 1.24
CA GLN A 29 -15.32 -0.63 1.50
C GLN A 29 -16.34 -0.89 0.38
N LEU A 30 -17.04 0.14 -0.12
CA LEU A 30 -17.99 -0.02 -1.24
C LEU A 30 -17.29 -0.39 -2.53
N VAL A 31 -16.19 0.28 -2.86
CA VAL A 31 -15.41 0.01 -4.07
C VAL A 31 -14.80 -1.39 -4.03
N LEU A 32 -14.26 -1.81 -2.89
CA LEU A 32 -13.69 -3.16 -2.70
C LEU A 32 -14.79 -4.25 -2.68
N ALA A 33 -15.98 -3.94 -2.17
CA ALA A 33 -17.12 -4.84 -2.29
C ALA A 33 -17.51 -5.03 -3.76
N ARG A 34 -17.56 -3.95 -4.53
CA ARG A 34 -17.80 -4.02 -5.98
C ARG A 34 -16.70 -4.78 -6.69
N TRP A 35 -15.43 -4.50 -6.38
CA TRP A 35 -14.27 -5.22 -6.92
C TRP A 35 -14.37 -6.73 -6.68
N GLY A 36 -14.82 -7.15 -5.50
CA GLY A 36 -15.05 -8.56 -5.18
C GLY A 36 -16.11 -9.22 -6.06
N LEU A 37 -17.22 -8.52 -6.35
CA LEU A 37 -18.27 -9.00 -7.24
C LEU A 37 -17.78 -9.11 -8.69
N GLU A 38 -17.06 -8.11 -9.19
CA GLU A 38 -16.51 -8.08 -10.55
C GLU A 38 -15.44 -9.15 -10.75
N THR A 39 -14.53 -9.31 -9.78
CA THR A 39 -13.49 -10.33 -9.81
C THR A 39 -14.09 -11.73 -9.77
N ALA A 40 -15.11 -11.97 -8.93
CA ALA A 40 -15.83 -13.24 -8.91
C ALA A 40 -16.61 -13.50 -10.21
N ALA A 41 -17.04 -12.45 -10.92
CA ALA A 41 -17.65 -12.57 -12.23
C ALA A 41 -16.65 -12.97 -13.31
N LEU A 42 -15.46 -12.36 -13.28
CA LEU A 42 -14.35 -12.63 -14.18
C LEU A 42 -13.80 -14.06 -14.00
N MET A 43 -13.55 -14.47 -12.76
CA MET A 43 -13.09 -15.83 -12.44
C MET A 43 -14.17 -16.89 -12.70
N GLY A 44 -15.44 -16.54 -12.46
CA GLY A 44 -16.60 -17.41 -12.71
C GLY A 44 -16.89 -17.68 -14.20
N MET A 45 -16.20 -17.04 -15.14
CA MET A 45 -16.31 -17.36 -16.58
C MET A 45 -15.76 -18.75 -16.93
N GLN A 46 -15.14 -19.47 -16.00
CA GLN A 46 -14.66 -20.85 -16.17
C GLN A 46 -15.63 -21.94 -15.65
N GLY A 47 -16.76 -21.57 -15.03
CA GLY A 47 -17.80 -22.50 -14.58
C GLY A 47 -19.16 -22.20 -15.21
N GLU A 48 -20.09 -23.15 -15.17
CA GLU A 48 -21.48 -22.96 -15.61
C GLU A 48 -22.20 -21.93 -14.72
N ALA A 49 -22.02 -20.64 -15.00
CA ALA A 49 -22.77 -19.58 -14.35
C ALA A 49 -24.25 -19.69 -14.75
N THR A 50 -25.13 -19.91 -13.78
CA THR A 50 -26.57 -19.93 -14.03
C THR A 50 -27.08 -18.51 -14.29
N ALA A 51 -28.13 -18.36 -15.12
CA ALA A 51 -28.74 -17.04 -15.37
C ALA A 51 -29.21 -16.34 -14.08
N ASN A 52 -29.59 -17.11 -13.06
CA ASN A 52 -29.99 -16.60 -11.74
C ASN A 52 -28.83 -15.97 -10.96
N ASP A 53 -27.60 -16.50 -11.08
CA ASP A 53 -26.43 -15.93 -10.41
C ASP A 53 -26.03 -14.58 -11.01
N SER A 54 -26.19 -14.42 -12.33
CA SER A 54 -25.92 -13.14 -13.01
C SER A 54 -26.89 -12.06 -12.55
N ALA A 55 -28.20 -12.34 -12.56
CA ALA A 55 -29.22 -11.38 -12.14
C ALA A 55 -29.11 -11.01 -10.65
N ARG A 56 -28.67 -11.94 -9.79
CA ARG A 56 -28.40 -11.66 -8.38
C ARG A 56 -27.21 -10.72 -8.20
N LYS A 57 -26.11 -10.95 -8.93
CA LYS A 57 -24.91 -10.12 -8.86
C LYS A 57 -25.16 -8.71 -9.42
N GLU A 58 -25.91 -8.60 -10.50
CA GLU A 58 -26.34 -7.32 -11.08
C GLU A 58 -27.17 -6.50 -10.09
N ARG A 59 -28.17 -7.10 -9.43
CA ARG A 59 -28.92 -6.42 -8.36
C ARG A 59 -28.04 -6.00 -7.18
N ALA A 60 -27.05 -6.82 -6.82
CA ALA A 60 -26.13 -6.47 -5.74
C ALA A 60 -25.25 -5.27 -6.13
N VAL A 61 -24.83 -5.20 -7.38
CA VAL A 61 -24.12 -4.06 -7.99
C VAL A 61 -24.95 -2.78 -7.91
N GLU A 62 -26.20 -2.83 -8.37
CA GLU A 62 -27.12 -1.69 -8.33
C GLU A 62 -27.40 -1.25 -6.89
N ALA A 63 -27.55 -2.20 -5.97
CA ALA A 63 -27.77 -1.90 -4.55
C ALA A 63 -26.56 -1.23 -3.89
N ILE A 64 -25.33 -1.59 -4.26
CA ILE A 64 -24.11 -0.91 -3.78
C ILE A 64 -24.07 0.54 -4.28
N ALA A 65 -24.34 0.76 -5.57
CA ALA A 65 -24.38 2.11 -6.13
C ALA A 65 -25.49 2.96 -5.48
N SER A 66 -26.67 2.37 -5.27
CA SER A 66 -27.78 3.05 -4.59
C SER A 66 -27.44 3.38 -3.14
N ALA A 67 -26.82 2.45 -2.41
CA ALA A 67 -26.41 2.67 -1.03
C ALA A 67 -25.39 3.81 -0.87
N MET A 68 -24.50 4.01 -1.84
CA MET A 68 -23.60 5.16 -1.87
C MET A 68 -24.37 6.48 -1.87
N TYR A 69 -25.34 6.65 -2.77
CA TYR A 69 -26.16 7.86 -2.87
C TYR A 69 -27.08 8.06 -1.65
N GLU A 70 -27.75 6.99 -1.21
CA GLU A 70 -28.69 7.05 -0.08
C GLU A 70 -28.01 7.34 1.26
N SER A 71 -26.74 6.97 1.40
CA SER A 71 -25.94 7.29 2.59
C SER A 71 -25.22 8.64 2.52
N GLY A 72 -25.29 9.35 1.39
CA GLY A 72 -24.57 10.61 1.16
C GLY A 72 -23.05 10.43 1.04
N LEU A 73 -22.57 9.21 0.77
CA LEU A 73 -21.15 8.92 0.68
C LEU A 73 -20.53 9.41 -0.64
N ASP A 74 -21.36 9.70 -1.64
CA ASP A 74 -20.91 10.13 -2.96
C ASP A 74 -20.18 11.48 -2.96
N ASP A 75 -20.46 12.35 -2.00
CA ASP A 75 -19.74 13.62 -1.77
C ASP A 75 -18.31 13.41 -1.25
N HIS A 76 -17.98 12.21 -0.75
CA HIS A 76 -16.68 11.87 -0.18
C HIS A 76 -15.86 10.95 -1.08
N MET A 77 -16.43 10.46 -2.18
CA MET A 77 -15.72 9.63 -3.14
C MET A 77 -14.88 10.47 -4.10
N THR A 78 -13.81 9.87 -4.60
CA THR A 78 -13.10 10.40 -5.76
C THR A 78 -13.95 10.23 -7.02
N GLU A 79 -13.68 11.03 -8.04
CA GLU A 79 -14.38 10.92 -9.33
C GLU A 79 -14.21 9.52 -9.95
N ALA A 80 -13.01 8.93 -9.83
CA ALA A 80 -12.72 7.59 -10.31
C ALA A 80 -13.55 6.52 -9.58
N GLU A 81 -13.64 6.58 -8.25
CA GLU A 81 -14.44 5.64 -7.46
C GLU A 81 -15.93 5.73 -7.78
N LYS A 82 -16.46 6.96 -7.87
CA LYS A 82 -17.86 7.20 -8.24
C LYS A 82 -18.16 6.66 -9.64
N SER A 83 -17.31 7.01 -10.62
CA SER A 83 -17.41 6.50 -11.99
C SER A 83 -17.43 4.97 -12.06
N MET A 84 -16.59 4.29 -11.28
CA MET A 84 -16.56 2.82 -11.27
C MET A 84 -17.79 2.18 -10.61
N LEU A 85 -18.35 2.79 -9.57
CA LEU A 85 -19.54 2.28 -8.90
C LEU A 85 -20.80 2.46 -9.76
N ASP A 86 -20.90 3.57 -10.50
CA ASP A 86 -22.00 3.85 -11.42
C ASP A 86 -21.97 2.99 -12.70
N ARG A 87 -20.81 2.41 -13.03
CA ARG A 87 -20.65 1.57 -14.22
C ARG A 87 -21.48 0.28 -14.12
N PRO A 88 -22.13 -0.16 -15.22
CA PRO A 88 -22.88 -1.41 -15.24
C PRO A 88 -22.02 -2.63 -14.87
N TYR A 89 -22.67 -3.69 -14.37
CA TYR A 89 -22.00 -4.94 -14.03
C TYR A 89 -21.19 -5.50 -15.22
N ARG A 90 -19.96 -5.97 -14.96
CA ARG A 90 -19.02 -6.52 -15.96
C ARG A 90 -18.48 -5.51 -16.99
N THR A 91 -18.51 -4.23 -16.66
CA THR A 91 -17.92 -3.19 -17.53
C THR A 91 -16.58 -2.66 -17.03
N TRP A 92 -16.06 -3.22 -15.92
CA TRP A 92 -14.75 -2.87 -15.39
C TRP A 92 -13.64 -3.31 -16.34
N GLN A 93 -12.72 -2.38 -16.60
CA GLN A 93 -11.53 -2.54 -17.41
C GLN A 93 -10.33 -2.95 -16.55
N TYR A 94 -9.22 -3.34 -17.18
CA TYR A 94 -8.03 -3.83 -16.48
C TYR A 94 -7.55 -2.87 -15.38
N ASP A 95 -7.53 -1.57 -15.65
CA ASP A 95 -7.08 -0.55 -14.70
C ASP A 95 -8.01 -0.43 -13.49
N ASP A 96 -9.32 -0.69 -13.64
CA ASP A 96 -10.26 -0.67 -12.52
C ASP A 96 -9.94 -1.79 -11.50
N TYR A 97 -9.41 -2.93 -11.95
CA TYR A 97 -9.05 -4.04 -11.05
C TYR A 97 -7.84 -3.73 -10.16
N GLN A 98 -7.07 -2.66 -10.46
CA GLN A 98 -5.97 -2.21 -9.61
C GLN A 98 -6.48 -1.69 -8.25
N TYR A 99 -7.76 -1.31 -8.13
CA TYR A 99 -8.37 -0.96 -6.85
C TYR A 99 -8.35 -2.11 -5.83
N GLY A 100 -8.14 -3.35 -6.26
CA GLY A 100 -7.88 -4.47 -5.36
C GLY A 100 -6.66 -4.25 -4.44
N ASP A 101 -5.71 -3.41 -4.83
CA ASP A 101 -4.54 -3.10 -4.00
C ASP A 101 -4.93 -2.26 -2.76
N HIS A 102 -6.08 -1.57 -2.78
CA HIS A 102 -6.58 -0.77 -1.65
C HIS A 102 -7.13 -1.59 -0.48
N TRP A 103 -7.14 -2.92 -0.54
CA TRP A 103 -7.35 -3.74 0.66
C TRP A 103 -6.35 -3.40 1.77
N GLU A 104 -5.12 -3.08 1.38
CA GLU A 104 -4.05 -2.71 2.29
C GLU A 104 -4.26 -1.31 2.86
N SER A 105 -4.73 -0.37 2.03
CA SER A 105 -5.14 0.96 2.46
C SER A 105 -6.29 0.92 3.47
N LEU A 106 -7.32 0.10 3.19
CA LEU A 106 -8.44 -0.10 4.09
C LEU A 106 -7.97 -0.69 5.43
N GLY A 107 -7.06 -1.67 5.40
CA GLY A 107 -6.47 -2.25 6.61
C GLY A 107 -5.79 -1.21 7.50
N VAL A 108 -5.01 -0.29 6.92
CA VAL A 108 -4.39 0.83 7.65
C VAL A 108 -5.44 1.78 8.23
N LEU A 109 -6.47 2.16 7.46
CA LEU A 109 -7.54 3.01 7.97
C LEU A 109 -8.30 2.34 9.13
N GLN A 110 -8.57 1.04 9.04
CA GLN A 110 -9.19 0.28 10.13
C GLN A 110 -8.28 0.19 11.37
N TRP A 111 -6.97 0.10 11.18
CA TRP A 111 -6.01 0.16 12.28
C TRP A 111 -6.01 1.53 12.96
N LEU A 112 -6.01 2.62 12.19
CA LEU A 112 -6.11 3.99 12.70
C LEU A 112 -7.43 4.21 13.46
N LEU A 113 -8.51 3.58 13.01
CA LEU A 113 -9.82 3.60 13.67
C LEU A 113 -9.92 2.65 14.88
N GLY A 114 -8.85 1.95 15.25
CA GLY A 114 -8.81 1.01 16.37
C GLY A 114 -9.63 -0.27 16.15
N ARG A 115 -10.03 -0.57 14.91
CA ARG A 115 -10.78 -1.78 14.52
C ARG A 115 -9.87 -2.95 14.16
N GLN A 116 -8.62 -2.66 13.80
CA GLN A 116 -7.54 -3.63 13.66
C GLN A 116 -6.47 -3.37 14.71
N HIS A 117 -5.95 -4.41 15.34
CA HIS A 117 -4.97 -4.28 16.43
C HIS A 117 -3.52 -4.23 15.95
N GLN A 118 -3.23 -4.78 14.77
CA GLN A 118 -1.88 -4.88 14.23
C GLN A 118 -1.89 -4.71 12.71
N ILE A 119 -0.81 -4.13 12.21
CA ILE A 119 -0.47 -4.11 10.78
C ILE A 119 0.43 -5.33 10.54
N PRO A 120 0.08 -6.24 9.61
CA PRO A 120 0.94 -7.38 9.31
C PRO A 120 2.24 -6.92 8.65
N ALA A 121 3.27 -7.77 8.62
CA ALA A 121 4.50 -7.45 7.91
C ALA A 121 4.25 -7.14 6.42
N TYR A 122 5.11 -6.34 5.79
CA TYR A 122 4.91 -5.85 4.40
C TYR A 122 5.03 -6.92 3.32
N TYR A 123 5.50 -8.11 3.69
CA TYR A 123 5.48 -9.32 2.85
C TYR A 123 4.23 -10.18 3.07
N ASN A 124 3.29 -9.74 3.93
CA ASN A 124 2.01 -10.39 4.18
C ASN A 124 0.87 -9.39 3.92
N ASN A 125 -0.18 -9.85 3.25
CA ASN A 125 -1.40 -9.04 3.09
C ASN A 125 -2.17 -8.95 4.41
N PHE A 126 -3.01 -7.93 4.54
CA PHE A 126 -4.10 -8.00 5.52
C PHE A 126 -5.04 -9.17 5.18
N ASP A 127 -5.59 -9.82 6.22
CA ASP A 127 -6.70 -10.74 6.03
C ASP A 127 -7.92 -9.93 5.57
N ARG A 128 -8.21 -10.02 4.26
CA ARG A 128 -9.31 -9.31 3.60
C ARG A 128 -10.65 -9.56 4.28
N ALA A 129 -10.91 -10.78 4.75
CA ALA A 129 -12.17 -11.10 5.41
C ALA A 129 -12.28 -10.42 6.78
N ASN A 130 -11.17 -10.31 7.52
CA ASN A 130 -11.17 -9.60 8.80
C ASN A 130 -11.25 -8.10 8.60
N VAL A 131 -10.50 -7.54 7.65
CA VAL A 131 -10.58 -6.10 7.32
C VAL A 131 -11.98 -5.71 6.87
N PHE A 132 -12.60 -6.50 5.99
CA PHE A 132 -13.95 -6.22 5.51
C PHE A 132 -14.99 -6.27 6.64
N ARG A 133 -14.93 -7.28 7.50
CA ARG A 133 -15.87 -7.47 8.62
C ARG A 133 -15.68 -6.45 9.73
N ALA A 134 -14.47 -5.94 9.92
CA ALA A 134 -14.15 -4.96 10.96
C ALA A 134 -14.94 -3.64 10.82
N THR A 135 -15.39 -3.32 9.60
CA THR A 135 -16.27 -2.17 9.34
C THR A 135 -17.71 -2.40 9.83
N GLY A 136 -18.20 -3.64 9.85
CA GLY A 136 -19.63 -3.93 10.03
C GLY A 136 -20.55 -3.43 8.90
N ILE A 137 -20.00 -2.80 7.85
CA ILE A 137 -20.75 -2.28 6.72
C ILE A 137 -21.25 -3.46 5.87
N GLN A 138 -22.55 -3.45 5.60
CA GLN A 138 -23.19 -4.26 4.56
C GLN A 138 -23.32 -3.37 3.32
N PRO A 139 -22.51 -3.56 2.26
CA PRO A 139 -22.38 -2.58 1.16
C PRO A 139 -23.67 -2.21 0.43
N ALA A 140 -24.67 -3.10 0.45
CA ALA A 140 -25.99 -2.88 -0.16
C ALA A 140 -27.01 -2.25 0.80
N GLN A 141 -26.61 -1.87 2.02
CA GLN A 141 -27.50 -1.32 3.05
C GLN A 141 -26.97 0.05 3.52
N PRO A 142 -27.58 1.16 3.07
CA PRO A 142 -27.11 2.50 3.41
C PRO A 142 -27.14 2.77 4.93
N GLN A 143 -28.07 2.16 5.68
CA GLN A 143 -28.11 2.32 7.14
C GLN A 143 -26.86 1.77 7.84
N SER A 144 -26.26 0.70 7.31
CA SER A 144 -25.04 0.12 7.90
C SER A 144 -23.81 1.02 7.69
N ILE A 145 -23.77 1.78 6.59
CA ILE A 145 -22.74 2.78 6.30
C ILE A 145 -22.87 3.94 7.29
N ALA A 146 -24.08 4.48 7.43
CA ALA A 146 -24.36 5.56 8.38
C ALA A 146 -24.01 5.14 9.82
N GLN A 147 -24.43 3.96 10.26
CA GLN A 147 -24.11 3.43 11.59
C GLN A 147 -22.60 3.32 11.85
N PHE A 148 -21.83 2.89 10.84
CA PHE A 148 -20.37 2.82 10.97
C PHE A 148 -19.78 4.23 11.15
N VAL A 149 -20.14 5.18 10.27
CA VAL A 149 -19.63 6.56 10.30
C VAL A 149 -20.05 7.27 11.59
N ASP A 150 -21.32 7.19 11.97
CA ASP A 150 -21.89 7.80 13.18
C ASP A 150 -21.21 7.28 14.44
N SER A 151 -20.73 6.03 14.43
CA SER A 151 -20.01 5.48 15.57
C SER A 151 -18.77 6.30 15.93
N PHE A 152 -18.15 6.97 14.95
CA PHE A 152 -16.96 7.82 15.11
C PHE A 152 -17.27 9.32 15.20
N MET A 153 -18.55 9.72 15.16
CA MET A 153 -18.97 11.10 15.41
C MET A 153 -19.20 11.39 16.90
N ALA A 154 -19.29 10.35 17.73
CA ALA A 154 -19.58 10.50 19.15
C ALA A 154 -18.43 11.24 19.88
N PRO A 155 -18.70 12.29 20.67
CA PRO A 155 -17.68 13.08 21.39
C PRO A 155 -16.78 12.27 22.33
N GLN A 156 -17.19 11.05 22.68
CA GLN A 156 -16.50 10.17 23.61
C GLN A 156 -15.49 9.23 22.93
N GLN A 157 -15.50 9.14 21.60
CA GLN A 157 -14.51 8.34 20.86
C GLN A 157 -13.26 9.17 20.57
N HIS A 158 -12.42 9.34 21.60
CA HIS A 158 -11.02 9.72 21.38
C HIS A 158 -10.26 8.49 20.89
N LEU A 159 -10.33 8.22 19.59
CA LEU A 159 -9.40 7.29 18.96
C LEU A 159 -8.04 7.98 18.87
N ASN A 160 -7.23 7.76 19.91
CA ASN A 160 -5.84 8.15 19.92
C ASN A 160 -5.00 6.90 19.70
N VAL A 161 -4.55 6.72 18.47
CA VAL A 161 -3.39 5.85 18.22
C VAL A 161 -2.21 6.47 18.98
N ASP A 162 -1.48 5.67 19.75
CA ASP A 162 -0.28 6.14 20.42
C ASP A 162 0.67 6.79 19.41
N GLN A 163 1.13 8.02 19.69
CA GLN A 163 1.90 8.79 18.71
C GLN A 163 3.23 8.12 18.35
N ASN A 164 3.87 7.41 19.29
CA ASN A 164 5.11 6.70 19.00
C ASN A 164 4.83 5.47 18.12
N LEU A 165 3.72 4.79 18.36
CA LEU A 165 3.27 3.69 17.52
C LEU A 165 2.92 4.17 16.11
N LEU A 166 2.15 5.26 15.97
CA LEU A 166 1.83 5.87 14.67
C LEU A 166 3.10 6.26 13.91
N GLN A 167 4.02 6.96 14.57
CA GLN A 167 5.30 7.34 14.00
C GLN A 167 6.09 6.11 13.52
N ARG A 168 6.15 5.07 14.34
CA ARG A 168 6.83 3.81 13.99
C ARG A 168 6.22 3.20 12.73
N GLU A 169 4.91 3.04 12.66
CA GLU A 169 4.25 2.42 11.50
C GLU A 169 4.41 3.25 10.22
N ILE A 170 4.43 4.57 10.32
CA ILE A 170 4.75 5.48 9.21
C ILE A 170 6.20 5.28 8.73
N ASP A 171 7.16 5.20 9.65
CA ASP A 171 8.56 4.99 9.31
C ASP A 171 8.79 3.63 8.64
N ILE A 172 8.07 2.59 9.08
CA ILE A 172 8.06 1.26 8.46
C ILE A 172 7.48 1.35 7.04
N ALA A 173 6.33 2.00 6.86
CA ALA A 173 5.68 2.17 5.56
C ALA A 173 6.59 2.88 4.55
N GLU A 174 7.22 3.96 4.99
CA GLU A 174 8.15 4.74 4.17
C GLU A 174 9.38 3.91 3.78
N ALA A 175 9.95 3.15 4.72
CA ALA A 175 11.09 2.28 4.46
C ALA A 175 10.80 1.21 3.39
N TRP A 176 9.65 0.55 3.49
CA TRP A 176 9.23 -0.46 2.51
C TRP A 176 8.89 0.14 1.16
N SER A 177 8.19 1.28 1.12
CA SER A 177 7.89 1.98 -0.15
C SER A 177 9.18 2.43 -0.84
N TRP A 178 10.11 3.02 -0.09
CA TRP A 178 11.43 3.38 -0.61
C TRP A 178 12.17 2.16 -1.16
N ARG A 179 12.22 1.06 -0.41
CA ARG A 179 12.95 -0.14 -0.82
C ARG A 179 12.35 -0.76 -2.08
N ALA A 180 11.02 -0.79 -2.19
CA ALA A 180 10.31 -1.28 -3.37
C ALA A 180 10.58 -0.40 -4.61
N ARG A 181 10.55 0.93 -4.45
CA ARG A 181 10.88 1.88 -5.53
C ARG A 181 12.35 1.77 -5.97
N ALA A 182 13.27 1.60 -5.01
CA ALA A 182 14.68 1.35 -5.31
C ALA A 182 14.89 0.08 -6.14
N GLN A 183 14.10 -0.98 -5.88
CA GLN A 183 14.14 -2.20 -6.68
C GLN A 183 13.72 -1.98 -8.14
N ALA A 184 12.65 -1.21 -8.37
CA ALA A 184 12.20 -0.88 -9.72
C ALA A 184 13.29 -0.11 -10.49
N LEU A 185 14.01 0.80 -9.82
CA LEU A 185 15.15 1.51 -10.41
C LEU A 185 16.34 0.58 -10.72
N LEU A 186 16.62 -0.40 -9.85
CA LEU A 186 17.65 -1.41 -10.11
C LEU A 186 17.29 -2.32 -11.29
N GLN A 187 16.03 -2.72 -11.39
CA GLN A 187 15.52 -3.52 -12.51
C GLN A 187 15.61 -2.74 -13.83
N LEU A 188 15.15 -1.48 -13.84
CA LEU A 188 15.27 -0.59 -14.99
C LEU A 188 16.73 -0.44 -15.43
N ARG A 189 17.65 -0.26 -14.47
CA ARG A 189 19.10 -0.23 -14.73
C ARG A 189 19.59 -1.52 -15.38
N ALA A 190 19.18 -2.68 -14.88
CA ALA A 190 19.60 -3.98 -15.41
C ALA A 190 19.03 -4.25 -16.82
N GLU A 191 17.78 -3.88 -17.08
CA GLU A 191 17.15 -3.99 -18.40
C GLU A 191 17.88 -3.15 -19.45
N ILE A 192 18.24 -1.90 -19.08
CA ILE A 192 19.01 -1.02 -19.94
C ILE A 192 20.38 -1.65 -20.26
N ALA A 193 21.07 -2.18 -19.25
CA ALA A 193 22.36 -2.85 -19.45
C ALA A 193 22.27 -4.09 -20.35
N ARG A 194 21.19 -4.89 -20.26
CA ARG A 194 20.99 -6.11 -21.07
C ARG A 194 20.63 -5.80 -22.52
N THR A 195 19.83 -4.76 -22.75
CA THR A 195 19.37 -4.38 -24.10
C THR A 195 20.55 -3.98 -24.99
N GLU A 196 21.62 -3.44 -24.40
CA GLU A 196 22.80 -2.96 -25.14
C GLU A 196 23.96 -3.96 -25.22
N GLN A 197 23.87 -5.11 -24.53
CA GLN A 197 24.85 -6.19 -24.72
C GLN A 197 24.70 -6.93 -26.07
N GLY A 198 23.65 -6.64 -26.85
CA GLY A 198 23.41 -7.20 -28.18
C GLY A 198 23.92 -6.36 -29.36
N HIS A 199 24.23 -5.07 -29.16
CA HIS A 199 24.72 -4.16 -30.20
C HIS A 199 25.70 -3.18 -29.57
N ASP A 200 27.00 -3.33 -29.84
CA ASP A 200 28.14 -2.49 -29.43
C ASP A 200 28.13 -1.96 -27.98
N GLN A 201 29.20 -2.27 -27.23
CA GLN A 201 29.39 -1.92 -25.82
C GLN A 201 29.38 -0.41 -25.53
N ALA A 202 28.22 0.23 -25.59
CA ALA A 202 28.01 1.57 -25.09
C ALA A 202 27.94 1.49 -23.55
N PRO A 203 28.70 2.31 -22.80
CA PRO A 203 28.61 2.34 -21.34
C PRO A 203 27.17 2.64 -20.92
N LEU A 204 26.68 2.03 -19.83
CA LEU A 204 25.34 2.24 -19.21
C LEU A 204 24.83 3.71 -19.24
N GLN A 205 25.74 4.69 -19.21
CA GLN A 205 25.45 6.11 -19.36
C GLN A 205 24.84 6.53 -20.71
N GLU A 206 25.26 5.94 -21.83
CA GLU A 206 24.77 6.21 -23.18
C GLU A 206 23.39 5.59 -23.40
N ALA A 207 23.19 4.36 -22.90
CA ALA A 207 21.90 3.68 -22.84
C ALA A 207 20.80 4.47 -22.14
N MET A 208 21.14 4.99 -20.96
CA MET A 208 20.22 5.81 -20.20
C MET A 208 20.00 7.19 -20.86
N ARG A 209 20.90 7.67 -21.74
CA ARG A 209 20.67 8.87 -22.56
C ARG A 209 19.70 8.57 -23.70
N ALA A 210 19.81 7.42 -24.37
CA ALA A 210 18.89 7.01 -25.44
C ALA A 210 17.43 6.88 -24.96
N LYS A 211 17.20 6.37 -23.74
CA LYS A 211 15.86 6.31 -23.11
C LYS A 211 15.39 7.61 -22.45
N HIS A 212 16.08 8.74 -22.67
CA HIS A 212 15.70 10.06 -22.12
C HIS A 212 15.50 10.09 -20.60
N ILE A 213 16.21 9.22 -19.85
CA ILE A 213 16.09 9.20 -18.38
C ILE A 213 16.73 10.47 -17.81
N PRO A 214 16.05 11.20 -16.90
CA PRO A 214 16.60 12.37 -16.22
C PRO A 214 17.95 12.08 -15.54
N GLN A 215 18.91 13.01 -15.63
CA GLN A 215 20.26 12.84 -15.06
C GLN A 215 20.26 12.62 -13.54
N SER A 216 19.31 13.24 -12.82
CA SER A 216 19.11 13.05 -11.38
C SER A 216 18.81 11.59 -11.03
N LEU A 217 17.91 10.94 -11.77
CA LEU A 217 17.57 9.53 -11.59
C LEU A 217 18.74 8.60 -11.91
N LYS A 218 19.62 8.98 -12.87
CA LYS A 218 20.83 8.22 -13.18
C LYS A 218 21.82 8.20 -12.03
N LYS A 219 22.04 9.36 -11.38
CA LYS A 219 22.93 9.47 -10.22
C LYS A 219 22.42 8.55 -9.10
N ILE A 220 21.13 8.64 -8.78
CA ILE A 220 20.48 7.81 -7.76
C ILE A 220 20.65 6.32 -8.08
N ALA A 221 20.27 5.87 -9.29
CA ALA A 221 20.36 4.46 -9.68
C ALA A 221 21.78 3.89 -9.66
N LYS A 222 22.81 4.73 -9.86
CA LYS A 222 24.21 4.34 -9.76
C LYS A 222 24.62 4.07 -8.31
N GLU A 223 24.12 4.86 -7.37
CA GLU A 223 24.46 4.82 -5.95
C GLU A 223 23.65 3.79 -5.14
N LEU A 224 22.51 3.31 -5.68
CA LEU A 224 21.64 2.32 -5.02
C LEU A 224 22.36 1.06 -4.47
N PRO A 225 23.30 0.42 -5.18
CA PRO A 225 23.99 -0.77 -4.64
C PRO A 225 24.77 -0.52 -3.35
N ASN A 226 25.21 0.72 -3.11
CA ASN A 226 25.88 1.10 -1.86
C ASN A 226 24.88 1.64 -0.84
N THR A 227 23.83 2.31 -1.32
CA THR A 227 22.82 2.97 -0.48
C THR A 227 21.89 1.95 0.19
N ILE A 228 21.49 0.89 -0.51
CA ILE A 228 20.59 -0.15 0.03
C ILE A 228 21.22 -0.84 1.27
N PRO A 229 22.46 -1.34 1.23
CA PRO A 229 23.15 -1.87 2.41
C PRO A 229 23.19 -0.91 3.60
N ALA A 230 23.57 0.35 3.36
CA ALA A 230 23.65 1.35 4.42
C ALA A 230 22.28 1.66 5.02
N ALA A 231 21.26 1.79 4.17
CA ALA A 231 19.88 2.05 4.57
C ALA A 231 19.27 0.87 5.35
N ALA A 232 19.48 -0.36 4.87
CA ALA A 232 18.99 -1.57 5.53
C ALA A 232 19.61 -1.73 6.93
N ARG A 233 20.92 -1.55 7.08
CA ARG A 233 21.59 -1.57 8.40
C ARG A 233 21.03 -0.50 9.34
N ARG A 234 20.91 0.75 8.88
CA ARG A 234 20.36 1.85 9.68
C ARG A 234 18.89 1.61 10.06
N ALA A 235 18.07 1.08 9.15
CA ALA A 235 16.68 0.77 9.42
C ALA A 235 16.56 -0.35 10.46
N PHE A 236 17.43 -1.37 10.39
CA PHE A 236 17.49 -2.46 11.37
C PHE A 236 17.93 -1.96 12.75
N GLU A 237 19.00 -1.17 12.81
CA GLU A 237 19.50 -0.55 14.07
C GLU A 237 18.46 0.35 14.75
N ARG A 238 17.57 0.97 13.96
CA ARG A 238 16.46 1.80 14.46
C ARG A 238 15.18 1.01 14.76
N GLY A 239 15.15 -0.30 14.51
CA GLY A 239 13.96 -1.14 14.70
C GLY A 239 12.82 -0.83 13.74
N ILE A 240 13.13 -0.29 12.56
CA ILE A 240 12.17 0.00 11.47
C ILE A 240 11.94 -1.25 10.60
N ILE A 241 12.91 -2.16 10.53
CA ILE A 241 12.73 -3.45 9.87
C ILE A 241 13.02 -4.57 10.87
N ASP A 242 12.28 -5.67 10.74
CA ASP A 242 12.34 -6.78 11.69
C ASP A 242 13.59 -7.65 11.52
N GLY A 243 14.24 -7.58 10.34
CA GLY A 243 15.41 -8.39 10.05
C GLY A 243 16.28 -7.82 8.93
N LEU A 244 17.56 -8.19 8.99
CA LEU A 244 18.60 -7.88 8.01
C LEU A 244 19.17 -9.19 7.48
N GLU A 245 19.13 -9.40 6.17
CA GLU A 245 19.65 -10.60 5.50
C GLU A 245 20.53 -10.14 4.34
N ASN A 246 21.80 -10.57 4.30
CA ASN A 246 22.78 -10.18 3.26
C ASN A 246 22.79 -8.67 2.93
N ASP A 247 22.80 -7.83 3.95
CA ASP A 247 22.75 -6.36 3.82
C ASP A 247 21.49 -5.81 3.11
N ASP A 248 20.37 -6.52 3.18
CA ASP A 248 19.08 -6.09 2.63
C ASP A 248 17.94 -6.39 3.61
N PHE A 249 16.74 -5.90 3.30
CA PHE A 249 15.52 -6.14 4.05
C PHE A 249 15.21 -7.63 4.05
N ALA A 250 15.12 -8.24 5.24
CA ALA A 250 14.79 -9.65 5.36
C ALA A 250 13.30 -9.90 5.12
N ILE A 251 12.99 -10.93 4.35
CA ILE A 251 11.63 -11.39 4.05
C ILE A 251 11.47 -12.80 4.60
N THR A 252 10.46 -13.02 5.43
CA THR A 252 10.08 -14.36 5.85
C THR A 252 9.23 -15.03 4.78
N VAL A 253 9.68 -16.18 4.29
CA VAL A 253 8.97 -16.99 3.30
C VAL A 253 8.67 -18.38 3.86
N GLU A 254 7.51 -18.93 3.48
CA GLU A 254 7.12 -20.30 3.82
C GLU A 254 7.87 -21.31 2.93
N LEU A 255 8.45 -22.33 3.54
CA LEU A 255 9.06 -23.46 2.87
C LEU A 255 7.98 -24.41 2.38
N LYS A 256 8.10 -24.87 1.13
CA LYS A 256 7.17 -25.85 0.54
C LYS A 256 7.16 -27.19 1.27
N GLU A 257 8.28 -27.54 1.90
CA GLU A 257 8.45 -28.79 2.63
C GLU A 257 9.00 -28.50 4.03
N GLY A 258 8.41 -29.14 5.03
CA GLY A 258 8.75 -28.96 6.43
C GLY A 258 7.61 -28.33 7.21
N LYS A 259 7.36 -28.89 8.39
CA LYS A 259 6.52 -28.27 9.41
C LYS A 259 7.38 -27.88 10.59
N ASP A 260 7.07 -26.76 11.22
CA ASP A 260 7.65 -26.41 12.50
C ASP A 260 7.12 -27.35 13.61
N GLN A 261 7.59 -27.12 14.84
CA GLN A 261 7.20 -27.92 16.01
C GLN A 261 5.69 -27.85 16.30
N ASP A 262 5.00 -26.81 15.81
CA ASP A 262 3.57 -26.56 15.98
C ASP A 262 2.74 -27.03 14.78
N GLY A 263 3.36 -27.71 13.80
CA GLY A 263 2.70 -28.24 12.62
C GLY A 263 2.36 -27.21 11.53
N ARG A 264 2.86 -25.97 11.65
CA ARG A 264 2.73 -24.89 10.66
C ARG A 264 3.83 -25.02 9.60
N PRO A 265 3.67 -24.44 8.39
CA PRO A 265 4.73 -24.43 7.39
C PRO A 265 6.02 -23.86 7.99
N ALA A 266 7.13 -24.58 7.83
CA ALA A 266 8.43 -24.06 8.25
C ALA A 266 8.75 -22.78 7.45
N THR A 267 9.40 -21.80 8.08
CA THR A 267 9.74 -20.52 7.43
C THR A 267 11.24 -20.31 7.35
N THR A 268 11.71 -19.60 6.32
CA THR A 268 13.10 -19.11 6.22
C THR A 268 13.12 -17.61 5.91
N THR A 269 14.25 -16.96 6.16
CA THR A 269 14.51 -15.59 5.71
C THR A 269 15.23 -15.59 4.36
N VAL A 270 14.88 -14.65 3.51
CA VAL A 270 15.58 -14.34 2.25
C VAL A 270 15.74 -12.83 2.11
N PRO A 271 16.80 -12.32 1.46
CA PRO A 271 16.93 -10.90 1.20
C PRO A 271 15.92 -10.46 0.14
N TYR A 272 15.35 -9.26 0.28
CA TYR A 272 14.36 -8.72 -0.66
C TYR A 272 14.85 -8.75 -2.11
N THR A 273 16.12 -8.41 -2.38
CA THR A 273 16.73 -8.48 -3.73
C THR A 273 16.59 -9.84 -4.43
N HIS A 274 16.46 -10.94 -3.70
CA HIS A 274 16.41 -12.30 -4.26
C HIS A 274 14.99 -12.75 -4.65
N LEU A 275 13.97 -11.94 -4.41
CA LEU A 275 12.61 -12.25 -4.83
C LEU A 275 12.47 -12.20 -6.37
N ASP A 276 11.48 -12.90 -6.90
CA ASP A 276 11.13 -12.77 -8.32
C ASP A 276 10.34 -11.47 -8.58
N SER A 277 10.07 -11.17 -9.86
CA SER A 277 9.34 -9.94 -10.23
C SER A 277 7.92 -9.89 -9.67
N ALA A 278 7.22 -11.03 -9.61
CA ALA A 278 5.84 -11.08 -9.13
C ALA A 278 5.76 -10.76 -7.63
N HIS A 279 6.69 -11.29 -6.84
CA HIS A 279 6.79 -10.98 -5.41
C HIS A 279 7.24 -9.54 -5.17
N HIS A 280 8.17 -9.01 -5.97
CA HIS A 280 8.53 -7.59 -5.91
C HIS A 280 7.32 -6.67 -6.19
N ASP A 281 6.54 -6.98 -7.22
CA ASP A 281 5.34 -6.21 -7.56
C ASP A 281 4.28 -6.30 -6.46
N ALA A 282 4.08 -7.48 -5.87
CA ALA A 282 3.15 -7.68 -4.76
C ALA A 282 3.54 -6.85 -3.53
N ILE A 283 4.81 -6.90 -3.11
CA ILE A 283 5.29 -6.12 -1.96
C ILE A 283 5.25 -4.61 -2.27
N ARG A 284 5.58 -4.19 -3.49
CA ARG A 284 5.44 -2.78 -3.89
C ARG A 284 4.00 -2.29 -3.71
N LYS A 285 3.02 -3.04 -4.21
CA LYS A 285 1.60 -2.72 -4.08
C LYS A 285 1.17 -2.60 -2.62
N ILE A 286 1.59 -3.55 -1.77
CA ILE A 286 1.34 -3.49 -0.33
C ILE A 286 1.96 -2.23 0.28
N ALA A 287 3.24 -1.97 -0.02
CA ALA A 287 3.98 -0.85 0.54
C ALA A 287 3.37 0.50 0.14
N ASP A 288 3.09 0.70 -1.15
CA ASP A 288 2.54 1.94 -1.66
C ASP A 288 1.10 2.17 -1.18
N ALA A 289 0.25 1.15 -1.12
CA ALA A 289 -1.12 1.27 -0.64
C ALA A 289 -1.19 1.61 0.86
N ARG A 290 -0.31 1.02 1.68
CA ARG A 290 -0.21 1.36 3.12
C ARG A 290 0.38 2.75 3.32
N PHE A 291 1.44 3.08 2.59
CA PHE A 291 2.08 4.40 2.63
C PHE A 291 1.10 5.51 2.21
N MET A 292 0.28 5.28 1.19
CA MET A 292 -0.79 6.20 0.77
C MET A 292 -1.80 6.45 1.89
N ALA A 293 -2.27 5.38 2.54
CA ALA A 293 -3.22 5.52 3.65
C ALA A 293 -2.64 6.34 4.79
N PHE A 294 -1.37 6.10 5.15
CA PHE A 294 -0.68 6.91 6.15
C PHE A 294 -0.49 8.36 5.71
N ALA A 295 0.01 8.60 4.49
CA ALA A 295 0.25 9.94 3.97
C ALA A 295 -1.03 10.77 3.97
N TRP A 296 -2.13 10.19 3.51
CA TRP A 296 -3.44 10.82 3.54
C TRP A 296 -3.92 11.06 4.97
N SER A 297 -3.79 10.05 5.85
CA SER A 297 -4.25 10.16 7.24
C SER A 297 -3.55 11.26 8.04
N VAL A 298 -2.34 11.69 7.67
CA VAL A 298 -1.57 12.71 8.38
C VAL A 298 -1.41 14.01 7.57
N ASP A 299 -2.33 14.27 6.64
CA ASP A 299 -2.39 15.48 5.80
C ASP A 299 -1.11 15.74 4.97
N LYS A 300 -0.36 14.68 4.62
CA LYS A 300 0.72 14.75 3.62
C LYS A 300 0.22 14.56 2.20
N LEU A 301 -0.90 13.85 2.06
CA LEU A 301 -1.66 13.75 0.83
C LEU A 301 -2.99 14.51 1.04
N ASP A 302 -3.23 15.52 0.20
CA ASP A 302 -4.41 16.39 0.27
C ASP A 302 -5.68 15.64 -0.14
N GLN A 303 -5.59 14.85 -1.21
CA GLN A 303 -6.70 14.13 -1.83
C GLN A 303 -6.35 12.66 -2.02
N TRP A 304 -7.33 11.77 -1.90
CA TRP A 304 -7.14 10.34 -2.12
C TRP A 304 -6.88 10.03 -3.60
N ASP A 305 -5.65 10.23 -4.07
CA ASP A 305 -5.28 10.14 -5.47
C ASP A 305 -3.97 9.37 -5.61
N GLN A 306 -4.00 8.27 -6.37
CA GLN A 306 -2.84 7.43 -6.61
C GLN A 306 -1.77 8.14 -7.44
N ASP A 307 -2.16 9.00 -8.39
CA ASP A 307 -1.20 9.66 -9.27
C ASP A 307 -0.35 10.68 -8.49
N LYS A 308 -0.95 11.31 -7.49
CA LYS A 308 -0.27 12.22 -6.55
C LYS A 308 0.70 11.50 -5.60
N MET A 309 0.61 10.18 -5.45
CA MET A 309 1.56 9.44 -4.59
C MET A 309 3.00 9.47 -5.10
N ALA A 310 3.19 9.73 -6.40
CA ALA A 310 4.51 9.94 -6.98
C ALA A 310 5.17 11.25 -6.50
N GLU A 311 4.36 12.25 -6.13
CA GLU A 311 4.83 13.55 -5.65
C GLU A 311 5.24 13.52 -4.17
N ILE A 312 4.75 12.53 -3.42
CA ILE A 312 5.11 12.34 -2.01
C ILE A 312 6.45 11.62 -1.92
N THR A 313 7.49 12.41 -1.65
CA THR A 313 8.85 11.90 -1.45
C THR A 313 9.03 11.20 -0.10
N SER A 314 8.38 11.71 0.95
CA SER A 314 8.51 11.21 2.32
C SER A 314 7.39 11.78 3.21
N ILE A 315 6.86 11.00 4.15
CA ILE A 315 5.94 11.50 5.19
C ILE A 315 6.75 12.09 6.33
N ASN A 316 7.76 11.34 6.77
CA ASN A 316 8.78 11.79 7.69
C ASN A 316 10.04 12.06 6.87
N PRO A 317 10.66 13.24 6.89
CA PRO A 317 11.94 13.44 6.22
C PRO A 317 13.04 12.66 6.97
N ILE A 318 13.02 11.33 6.87
CA ILE A 318 14.10 10.45 7.31
C ILE A 318 15.21 10.48 6.26
N VAL A 319 15.58 11.67 5.82
CA VAL A 319 16.65 11.89 4.84
C VAL A 319 17.95 11.22 5.30
N SER A 320 18.14 11.10 6.63
CA SER A 320 19.31 10.46 7.25
C SER A 320 19.42 8.93 7.13
N ILE A 321 18.35 8.17 6.85
CA ILE A 321 18.52 6.71 6.64
C ILE A 321 18.96 6.46 5.20
N TRP A 322 18.47 7.28 4.27
CA TRP A 322 18.58 7.06 2.83
C TRP A 322 19.77 7.80 2.18
N THR A 323 20.43 8.72 2.88
CA THR A 323 21.66 9.36 2.36
C THR A 323 22.88 8.43 2.44
N PRO A 324 23.74 8.41 1.40
CA PRO A 324 25.05 7.75 1.46
C PRO A 324 25.86 8.19 2.69
N GLN A 325 26.76 7.35 3.19
CA GLN A 325 27.60 7.68 4.36
C GLN A 325 28.60 8.84 4.13
N ASP A 326 28.79 9.27 2.88
CA ASP A 326 29.85 10.21 2.47
C ASP A 326 29.36 11.65 2.14
N GLU A 327 28.11 12.01 2.46
CA GLU A 327 27.57 13.40 2.40
C GLU A 327 27.17 13.90 3.79
#